data_AF-A0A9W6LS56-F1
#
_entry.id   AF-A0A9W6LS56-F1
#
_cell.length_a   1.000
_cell.length_b   1.000
_cell.length_c   1.000
_cell.angle_alpha   90.00
_cell.angle_beta   90.00
_cell.angle_gamma   90.00
#
_symmetry.space_group_name_H-M   'P 1'
#
loop_
_entity.id
_entity.type
_entity.pdbx_description
1 polymer ?
#
loop_
_entity_poly.entity_id
_entity_poly.type
_entity_poly.pdbx_seq_one_letter_code
_entity_poly.pdbx_strand_id
1 'polypeptide(L)'
;MFKQKTLRAALFAGAALLAFPSAAMAGTETLLWRFGSPGTISDGAIPAGDLIMDSTGAIYGVTLRGGAGSTGTVFKLRVCPKTS
;
A
#
# COMPACT_ATOMS: atom_id res chain seq x y z
N MET A 1 -17.71 55.76 -4.33
CA MET A 1 -18.75 54.70 -4.32
C MET A 1 -19.15 54.41 -5.78
N PHE A 2 -18.38 53.55 -6.46
CA PHE A 2 -18.45 53.37 -7.93
C PHE A 2 -19.28 52.13 -8.28
N LYS A 3 -20.36 52.34 -9.03
CA LYS A 3 -21.25 51.31 -9.60
C LYS A 3 -20.50 50.50 -10.67
N GLN A 4 -20.53 49.17 -10.60
CA GLN A 4 -20.13 48.32 -11.73
C GLN A 4 -21.30 48.06 -12.68
N LYS A 5 -21.11 48.44 -13.95
CA LYS A 5 -21.91 48.11 -15.14
C LYS A 5 -20.90 47.73 -16.22
N THR A 6 -20.85 46.47 -16.65
CA THR A 6 -21.02 46.00 -18.06
C THR A 6 -20.56 44.56 -18.29
N LEU A 7 -21.54 43.77 -18.76
CA LEU A 7 -21.55 42.60 -19.66
C LEU A 7 -20.32 42.31 -20.55
N ARG A 8 -19.93 41.02 -20.68
CA ARG A 8 -20.12 40.17 -21.89
C ARG A 8 -19.40 38.82 -21.74
N ALA A 9 -20.18 37.73 -21.72
CA ALA A 9 -19.67 36.38 -21.90
C ALA A 9 -19.25 36.20 -23.36
N ALA A 10 -17.98 35.87 -23.59
CA ALA A 10 -17.49 35.48 -24.91
C ALA A 10 -17.70 33.96 -25.08
N LEU A 11 -18.49 33.58 -26.07
CA LEU A 11 -18.47 32.22 -26.62
C LEU A 11 -17.07 31.97 -27.23
N PHE A 12 -16.38 30.93 -26.76
CA PHE A 12 -15.32 30.30 -27.54
C PHE A 12 -15.83 28.96 -28.07
N ALA A 13 -16.10 28.94 -29.37
CA ALA A 13 -16.19 27.69 -30.14
C ALA A 13 -14.77 27.16 -30.31
N GLY A 14 -14.44 26.12 -29.57
CA GLY A 14 -13.18 25.40 -29.64
C GLY A 14 -13.20 24.34 -28.55
N ALA A 15 -13.62 23.13 -28.90
CA ALA A 15 -13.60 22.00 -27.98
C ALA A 15 -12.15 21.64 -27.66
N ALA A 16 -11.53 22.38 -26.74
CA ALA A 16 -10.36 21.92 -26.02
C ALA A 16 -10.83 20.69 -25.23
N LEU A 17 -10.50 19.51 -25.74
CA LEU A 17 -10.64 18.24 -25.03
C LEU A 17 -9.95 18.46 -23.67
N LEU A 18 -10.73 18.63 -22.61
CA LEU A 18 -10.23 18.74 -21.24
C LEU A 18 -9.63 17.37 -20.90
N ALA A 19 -8.37 17.17 -21.26
CA ALA A 19 -7.56 16.09 -20.75
C ALA A 19 -7.46 16.31 -19.24
N PHE A 20 -8.34 15.66 -18.48
CA PHE A 20 -8.14 15.54 -17.05
C PHE A 20 -6.86 14.71 -16.88
N PRO A 21 -5.76 15.27 -16.35
CA PRO A 21 -4.62 14.44 -16.03
C PRO A 21 -5.12 13.42 -15.02
N SER A 22 -5.14 12.14 -15.42
CA SER A 22 -5.35 11.04 -14.50
C SER A 22 -4.17 11.10 -13.55
N ALA A 23 -4.38 11.69 -12.37
CA ALA A 23 -3.40 11.69 -11.32
C ALA A 23 -3.08 10.23 -11.01
N ALA A 24 -1.94 9.74 -11.50
CA ALA A 24 -1.46 8.43 -11.16
C ALA A 24 -1.14 8.47 -9.66
N MET A 25 -1.95 7.77 -8.86
CA MET A 25 -1.63 7.59 -7.45
C MET A 25 -0.40 6.69 -7.37
N ALA A 26 0.72 7.25 -6.93
CA ALA A 26 1.89 6.47 -6.55
C ALA A 26 1.64 5.89 -5.14
N GLY A 27 1.60 4.56 -5.04
CA GLY A 27 1.59 3.87 -3.75
C GLY A 27 3.01 3.64 -3.26
N THR A 28 3.26 3.84 -1.97
CA THR A 28 4.54 3.47 -1.33
C THR A 28 4.39 2.09 -0.71
N GLU A 29 5.18 1.12 -1.18
CA GLU A 29 5.27 -0.17 -0.51
C GLU A 29 6.23 -0.08 0.68
N THR A 30 5.83 -0.65 1.82
CA THR A 30 6.69 -0.77 3.00
C THR A 30 6.99 -2.23 3.26
N LEU A 31 8.28 -2.57 3.24
CA LEU A 31 8.73 -3.90 3.63
C LEU A 31 8.53 -4.11 5.13
N LEU A 32 7.58 -4.97 5.48
CA LEU A 32 7.27 -5.30 6.87
C LEU A 32 8.19 -6.41 7.42
N TRP A 33 8.37 -7.49 6.65
CA TRP A 33 9.20 -8.63 7.04
C TRP A 33 9.74 -9.36 5.82
N ARG A 34 10.95 -9.94 5.96
CA ARG A 34 11.53 -10.87 4.99
C ARG A 34 11.81 -12.18 5.70
N PHE A 35 11.04 -13.20 5.35
CA PHE A 35 11.24 -14.56 5.85
C PHE A 35 12.54 -15.16 5.31
N GLY A 36 13.29 -15.82 6.18
CA GLY A 36 14.52 -16.50 5.82
C GLY A 36 15.66 -15.51 5.64
N SER A 37 16.53 -15.46 6.64
CA SER A 37 17.80 -14.75 6.53
C SER A 37 18.84 -15.64 5.84
N PRO A 38 19.88 -15.07 5.20
CA PRO A 38 20.95 -15.87 4.62
C PRO A 38 21.53 -16.85 5.66
N GLY A 39 21.47 -18.15 5.37
CA GLY A 39 21.99 -19.20 6.24
C GLY A 39 21.04 -19.72 7.33
N THR A 40 19.82 -19.16 7.50
CA THR A 40 18.83 -19.69 8.45
C THR A 40 17.39 -19.42 8.00
N ILE A 41 16.50 -20.36 8.32
CA ILE A 41 15.05 -20.23 8.06
C ILE A 41 14.24 -20.32 9.35
N SER A 42 14.84 -20.03 10.51
CA SER A 42 14.21 -20.21 11.82
C SER A 42 12.90 -19.43 11.98
N ASP A 43 12.78 -18.26 11.36
CA ASP A 43 11.60 -17.39 11.37
C ASP A 43 10.55 -17.78 10.32
N GLY A 44 10.90 -18.66 9.38
CA GLY A 44 10.04 -19.14 8.32
C GLY A 44 10.68 -19.00 6.94
N ALA A 45 10.15 -19.72 5.96
CA ALA A 45 10.48 -19.56 4.55
C ALA A 45 9.32 -20.08 3.69
N ILE A 46 9.17 -19.51 2.48
CA ILE A 46 8.07 -19.84 1.56
C ILE A 46 6.70 -19.57 2.24
N PRO A 47 6.36 -18.29 2.48
CA PRO A 47 5.02 -17.93 2.95
C PRO A 47 3.95 -18.42 1.98
N ALA A 48 2.84 -18.92 2.49
CA ALA A 48 1.77 -19.51 1.69
C ALA A 48 0.40 -19.32 2.32
N GLY A 49 -0.64 -19.45 1.48
CA GLY A 49 -2.05 -19.34 1.91
C GLY A 49 -2.53 -17.89 2.07
N ASP A 50 -3.75 -17.77 2.57
CA ASP A 50 -4.39 -16.47 2.81
C ASP A 50 -3.87 -15.80 4.09
N LEU A 51 -3.96 -14.48 4.12
CA LEU A 51 -3.63 -13.67 5.29
C LEU A 51 -4.91 -13.25 6.01
N ILE A 52 -4.87 -13.28 7.34
CA ILE A 52 -5.98 -12.81 8.19
C ILE A 52 -5.51 -11.57 8.94
N MET A 53 -6.36 -10.54 9.03
CA MET A 53 -6.07 -9.32 9.78
C MET A 53 -6.99 -9.21 10.99
N ASP A 54 -6.44 -8.87 12.17
CA ASP A 54 -7.25 -8.58 13.36
C ASP A 54 -7.72 -7.12 13.41
N SER A 55 -8.60 -6.80 14.35
CA SER A 55 -9.14 -5.44 14.54
C SER A 55 -8.10 -4.39 14.92
N THR A 56 -6.88 -4.82 15.29
CA THR A 56 -5.76 -3.93 15.61
C THR A 56 -4.83 -3.66 14.42
N GLY A 57 -5.13 -4.28 13.27
CA GLY A 57 -4.33 -4.18 12.05
C GLY A 57 -3.11 -5.12 12.03
N ALA A 58 -3.03 -6.12 12.91
CA ALA A 58 -1.99 -7.14 12.83
C ALA A 58 -2.37 -8.23 11.82
N ILE A 59 -1.38 -8.69 11.05
CA ILE A 59 -1.53 -9.65 9.97
C ILE A 59 -0.98 -11.01 10.41
N TYR A 60 -1.75 -12.07 10.18
CA TYR A 60 -1.42 -13.45 10.51
C TYR A 60 -1.31 -14.29 9.25
N GLY A 61 -0.40 -15.25 9.26
CA GLY A 61 -0.20 -16.18 8.16
C GLY A 61 0.73 -17.32 8.54
N VAL A 62 1.08 -18.13 7.54
CA VAL A 62 1.93 -19.32 7.71
C VAL A 62 3.07 -19.35 6.71
N THR A 63 4.16 -20.01 7.08
CA THR A 63 5.23 -20.40 6.18
C THR A 63 5.29 -21.92 6.05
N LEU A 64 5.63 -22.44 4.87
CA LEU A 64 5.71 -23.88 4.62
C LEU A 64 7.02 -24.51 5.13
N ARG A 65 8.05 -23.69 5.29
CA ARG A 65 9.36 -24.10 5.81
C ARG A 65 9.78 -23.20 6.96
N GLY A 66 10.80 -23.64 7.67
CA GLY A 66 11.34 -22.95 8.84
C GLY A 66 10.81 -23.51 10.15
N GLY A 67 11.09 -22.82 11.25
CA GLY A 67 10.68 -23.29 12.58
C GLY A 67 11.33 -24.60 13.02
N ALA A 68 10.79 -25.20 14.07
CA ALA A 68 11.27 -26.48 14.59
C ALA A 68 11.06 -27.61 13.57
N GLY A 69 12.11 -28.36 13.25
CA GLY A 69 12.03 -29.44 12.27
C GLY A 69 11.84 -28.98 10.82
N SER A 70 11.95 -27.68 10.52
CA SER A 70 11.77 -27.11 9.17
C SER A 70 10.37 -27.30 8.56
N THR A 71 9.33 -27.51 9.38
CA THR A 71 7.96 -27.80 8.93
C THR A 71 7.06 -26.57 8.78
N GLY A 72 7.59 -25.36 9.03
CA GLY A 72 6.84 -24.12 8.93
C GLY A 72 6.61 -23.41 10.27
N THR A 73 6.15 -22.16 10.20
CA THR A 73 5.77 -21.35 11.37
C THR A 73 4.44 -20.65 11.11
N VAL A 74 3.75 -20.29 12.20
CA VAL A 74 2.66 -19.31 12.19
C VAL A 74 3.26 -17.98 12.63
N PHE A 75 2.96 -16.89 11.92
CA PHE A 75 3.48 -15.56 12.25
C PHE A 75 2.36 -14.56 12.53
N LYS A 76 2.70 -13.51 13.29
CA LYS A 76 1.92 -12.30 13.50
C LYS A 76 2.82 -11.09 13.26
N LEU A 77 2.48 -10.25 12.30
CA LEU A 77 3.23 -9.04 11.97
C LEU A 77 2.37 -7.80 12.21
N ARG A 78 2.99 -6.74 12.72
CA ARG A 78 2.35 -5.43 12.89
C ARG A 78 3.25 -4.35 12.32
N VAL A 79 2.66 -3.43 11.56
CA VAL A 79 3.38 -2.28 11.03
C VAL A 79 3.80 -1.38 12.19
N CYS A 80 5.10 -1.14 12.32
CA CYS A 80 5.62 -0.01 13.09
C CYS A 80 5.72 1.19 12.14
N PRO A 81 5.06 2.33 12.41
CA PRO A 81 5.24 3.53 11.62
C PRO A 81 6.70 3.97 11.67
N LYS A 82 7.37 4.07 10.51
CA LYS A 82 8.66 4.77 10.44
C LYS A 82 8.36 6.27 10.56
N THR A 83 8.51 6.84 11.74
CA THR A 83 8.59 8.29 11.89
C THR A 83 9.90 8.73 11.24
N SER A 84 9.80 9.55 10.18
CA SER A 84 10.95 10.17 9.51
C SER A 84 11.78 11.04 10.44
#